data_AF-A0A2N3J9Q6-F1
#
_entry.id   AF-A0A2N3J9Q6-F1
#
_cell.length_a   1.000
_cell.length_b   1.000
_cell.length_c   1.000
_cell.angle_alpha   90.00
_cell.angle_beta   90.00
_cell.angle_gamma   90.00
#
_symmetry.space_group_name_H-M   'P 1'
#
loop_
_entity.id
_entity.type
_entity.pdbx_description
1 polymer ?
#
loop_
_entity_poly.entity_id
_entity_poly.type
_entity_poly.pdbx_seq_one_letter_code
_entity_poly.pdbx_strand_id
1 'polypeptide(L)'
;MLTSSLCDVCNGNTERMLYLEMADLLRPLQVLIDQLEVCCVGTPLAEPAEQVNRYTTVLLKVIEGNQSHTEPCVISVLLAPVNDVFEAVELAQLREGV
;
A
#
# COMPACT_ATOMS: atom_id res chain seq x y z
N MET A 1 -2.84 -7.39 9.47
CA MET A 1 -1.98 -6.43 8.73
C MET A 1 -2.53 -6.29 7.32
N LEU A 2 -2.26 -5.18 6.63
CA LEU A 2 -2.73 -4.97 5.25
C LEU A 2 -2.30 -6.12 4.31
N THR A 3 -1.07 -6.61 4.50
CA THR A 3 -0.52 -7.83 3.89
C THR A 3 -1.39 -9.06 4.10
N SER A 4 -1.82 -9.34 5.34
CA SER A 4 -2.64 -10.53 5.62
C SER A 4 -4.00 -10.43 4.95
N SER A 5 -4.64 -9.26 5.00
CA SER A 5 -5.93 -9.02 4.36
C SER A 5 -5.84 -9.09 2.84
N LEU A 6 -4.75 -8.59 2.23
CA LEU A 6 -4.50 -8.73 0.79
C LEU A 6 -4.23 -10.18 0.40
N CYS A 7 -3.42 -10.91 1.16
CA CYS A 7 -3.18 -12.34 0.96
C CYS A 7 -4.47 -13.15 1.10
N ASP A 8 -5.33 -12.85 2.06
CA ASP A 8 -6.62 -13.52 2.25
C ASP A 8 -7.57 -13.27 1.08
N VAL A 9 -7.60 -12.04 0.55
CA VAL A 9 -8.35 -11.72 -0.68
C VAL A 9 -7.76 -12.44 -1.89
N CYS A 10 -6.43 -12.54 -2.00
CA CYS A 10 -5.77 -13.27 -3.08
C CYS A 10 -6.02 -14.79 -3.01
N ASN A 11 -6.07 -15.34 -1.80
CA ASN A 11 -6.26 -16.78 -1.58
C ASN A 11 -7.74 -17.19 -1.59
N GLY A 12 -8.65 -16.27 -1.22
CA GLY A 12 -10.08 -16.53 -1.11
C GLY A 12 -10.90 -16.15 -2.34
N ASN A 13 -10.39 -15.26 -3.21
CA ASN A 13 -11.14 -14.71 -4.34
C ASN A 13 -10.43 -15.03 -5.67
N THR A 14 -10.94 -16.05 -6.37
CA THR A 14 -10.45 -16.47 -7.70
C THR A 14 -11.13 -15.71 -8.86
N GLU A 15 -12.15 -14.91 -8.58
CA GLU A 15 -12.83 -14.09 -9.58
C GLU A 15 -12.09 -12.78 -9.81
N ARG A 16 -11.88 -12.44 -11.09
CA ARG A 16 -11.18 -11.21 -11.49
C ARG A 16 -12.00 -9.99 -11.10
N MET A 17 -11.38 -9.05 -10.42
CA MET A 17 -12.00 -7.79 -10.00
C MET A 17 -11.76 -6.69 -11.03
N LEU A 18 -12.67 -5.73 -11.13
CA LEU A 18 -12.42 -4.52 -11.91
C LEU A 18 -11.35 -3.67 -11.19
N TYR A 19 -10.41 -3.11 -11.97
CA TYR A 19 -9.40 -2.20 -11.43
C TYR A 19 -10.02 -1.01 -10.66
N LEU A 20 -11.20 -0.53 -11.06
CA LEU A 20 -11.93 0.56 -10.38
C LEU A 20 -12.39 0.18 -8.96
N GLU A 21 -13.00 -1.00 -8.78
CA GLU A 21 -13.41 -1.49 -7.45
C GLU A 21 -12.19 -1.67 -6.54
N MET A 22 -11.05 -1.98 -7.14
CA MET A 22 -9.79 -2.11 -6.45
C MET A 22 -9.15 -0.77 -6.09
N ALA A 23 -9.33 0.28 -6.90
CA ALA A 23 -8.91 1.63 -6.56
C ALA A 23 -9.61 2.11 -5.28
N ASP A 24 -10.89 1.82 -5.14
CA ASP A 24 -11.68 2.17 -3.96
C ASP A 24 -11.16 1.48 -2.68
N LEU A 25 -10.67 0.24 -2.79
CA LEU A 25 -10.05 -0.48 -1.68
C LEU A 25 -8.67 0.10 -1.29
N LEU A 26 -7.96 0.71 -2.23
CA LEU A 26 -6.62 1.25 -2.03
C LEU A 26 -6.60 2.73 -1.63
N ARG A 27 -7.70 3.47 -1.80
CA ARG A 27 -7.79 4.87 -1.35
C ARG A 27 -7.55 5.07 0.15
N PRO A 28 -8.12 4.26 1.06
CA PRO A 28 -7.81 4.36 2.49
C PRO A 28 -6.32 4.17 2.79
N LEU A 29 -5.64 3.31 2.02
CA LEU A 29 -4.19 3.09 2.16
C LEU A 29 -3.40 4.33 1.77
N GLN A 30 -3.80 5.05 0.72
CA GLN A 30 -3.13 6.29 0.32
C GLN A 30 -3.19 7.35 1.42
N VAL A 31 -4.35 7.50 2.08
CA VAL A 31 -4.50 8.44 3.21
C VAL A 31 -3.57 8.08 4.37
N LEU A 32 -3.38 6.78 4.67
CA LEU A 32 -2.45 6.32 5.70
C LEU A 32 -0.99 6.60 5.33
N ILE A 33 -0.64 6.48 4.04
CA ILE A 33 0.72 6.75 3.55
C ILE A 33 1.02 8.25 3.52
N ASP A 34 0.04 9.09 3.17
CA ASP A 34 0.18 10.55 3.27
C ASP A 34 0.46 10.99 4.71
N GLN A 35 -0.27 10.40 5.67
CA GLN A 35 -0.03 10.65 7.10
C GLN A 35 1.34 10.13 7.53
N LEU A 36 1.75 8.97 7.03
CA LEU A 36 3.05 8.38 7.33
C LEU A 36 4.19 9.29 6.91
N GLU A 37 4.14 9.83 5.68
CA GLU A 37 5.13 10.77 5.18
C GLU A 37 5.26 12.00 6.08
N VAL A 38 4.13 12.59 6.48
CA VAL A 38 4.11 13.74 7.41
C VAL A 38 4.69 13.38 8.77
N CYS A 39 4.34 12.23 9.33
CA CYS A 39 4.84 11.75 10.62
C CYS A 39 6.34 11.42 10.60
N CYS A 40 6.88 11.06 9.44
CA CYS A 40 8.29 10.69 9.29
C CYS A 40 9.21 11.89 9.01
N VAL A 41 8.67 13.11 8.84
CA VAL A 41 9.49 14.31 8.61
C VAL A 41 10.48 14.51 9.75
N GLY A 42 11.77 14.62 9.41
CA GLY A 42 12.85 14.82 10.38
C GLY A 42 13.34 13.54 11.07
N THR A 43 12.78 12.37 10.71
CA THR A 43 13.28 11.06 11.16
C THR A 43 14.09 10.38 10.05
N PRO A 44 14.87 9.32 10.36
CA PRO A 44 15.53 8.50 9.33
C PRO A 44 14.58 7.81 8.34
N LEU A 45 13.27 7.86 8.59
CA LEU A 45 12.25 7.23 7.75
C LEU A 45 11.61 8.19 6.74
N ALA A 46 11.99 9.48 6.74
CA ALA A 46 11.43 10.48 5.83
C ALA A 46 11.55 10.08 4.34
N GLU A 47 12.75 9.68 3.92
CA GLU A 47 13.02 9.30 2.53
C GLU A 47 12.29 8.00 2.12
N PRO A 48 12.32 6.91 2.91
CA PRO A 48 11.48 5.74 2.66
C PRO A 48 9.97 6.04 2.56
N ALA A 49 9.44 6.91 3.44
CA ALA A 49 8.03 7.26 3.45
C ALA A 49 7.64 8.07 2.20
N GLU A 50 8.45 9.05 1.80
CA GLU A 50 8.26 9.82 0.56
C GLU A 50 8.30 8.90 -0.68
N GLN A 51 9.24 7.94 -0.71
CA GLN A 51 9.37 7.00 -1.82
C GLN A 51 8.12 6.11 -1.96
N VAL A 52 7.58 5.60 -0.85
CA VAL A 52 6.37 4.78 -0.87
C VAL A 52 5.11 5.57 -1.16
N ASN A 53 5.04 6.85 -0.74
CA ASN A 53 3.96 7.74 -1.18
C ASN A 53 3.94 7.88 -2.70
N ARG A 54 5.08 8.24 -3.29
CA ARG A 54 5.20 8.39 -4.75
C ARG A 54 4.83 7.11 -5.48
N TYR A 55 5.30 5.96 -4.99
CA TYR A 55 4.97 4.65 -5.56
C TYR A 55 3.47 4.39 -5.54
N THR A 56 2.83 4.56 -4.38
CA THR A 56 1.38 4.30 -4.23
C THR A 56 0.53 5.24 -5.08
N THR A 57 0.93 6.51 -5.17
CA THR A 57 0.27 7.50 -6.03
C THR A 57 0.34 7.11 -7.51
N VAL A 58 1.48 6.63 -7.99
CA VAL A 58 1.62 6.16 -9.38
C VAL A 58 0.81 4.87 -9.59
N LEU A 59 0.86 3.94 -8.65
CA LEU A 59 0.10 2.69 -8.71
C LEU A 59 -1.42 2.95 -8.83
N LEU A 60 -1.95 3.86 -8.01
CA LEU A 60 -3.36 4.25 -8.06
C LEU A 60 -3.75 4.90 -9.38
N LYS A 61 -2.92 5.78 -9.94
CA LYS A 61 -3.17 6.36 -11.27
C LYS A 61 -3.20 5.30 -12.38
N VAL A 62 -2.32 4.31 -12.32
CA VAL A 62 -2.29 3.20 -13.28
C VAL A 62 -3.55 2.35 -13.14
N ILE A 63 -3.98 2.06 -11.91
CA ILE A 63 -5.18 1.30 -11.61
C ILE A 63 -6.43 2.06 -12.09
N GLU A 64 -6.61 3.32 -11.69
CA GLU A 64 -7.76 4.14 -12.08
C GLU A 64 -7.86 4.38 -13.59
N GLY A 65 -6.71 4.43 -14.29
CA GLY A 65 -6.64 4.56 -15.74
C GLY A 65 -6.89 3.26 -16.52
N ASN A 66 -6.94 2.11 -15.85
CA ASN A 66 -7.07 0.81 -16.49
C ASN A 66 -8.48 0.25 -16.30
N GLN A 67 -9.19 -0.04 -17.40
CA GLN A 67 -10.54 -0.63 -17.37
C GLN A 67 -10.53 -2.17 -17.46
N SER A 68 -9.35 -2.79 -17.40
CA SER A 68 -9.23 -4.24 -17.48
C SER A 68 -9.69 -4.92 -16.20
N HIS A 69 -9.88 -6.24 -16.26
CA HIS A 69 -10.03 -7.06 -15.07
C HIS A 69 -8.66 -7.61 -14.69
N THR A 70 -8.31 -7.62 -13.41
CA THR A 70 -7.07 -8.24 -12.94
C THR A 70 -7.32 -9.16 -11.77
N GLU A 71 -6.44 -10.13 -11.61
CA GLU A 71 -6.46 -11.01 -10.46
C GLU A 71 -5.89 -10.25 -9.24
N PRO A 72 -6.53 -10.33 -8.06
CA PRO A 72 -6.07 -9.66 -6.85
C PRO A 72 -4.61 -9.98 -6.47
N CYS A 73 -4.12 -11.17 -6.82
CA CYS A 73 -2.74 -11.61 -6.58
C CYS A 73 -1.69 -10.74 -7.28
N VAL A 74 -1.98 -10.19 -8.46
CA VAL A 74 -1.07 -9.25 -9.14
C VAL A 74 -0.88 -7.97 -8.31
N ILE A 75 -1.93 -7.55 -7.59
CA ILE A 75 -1.91 -6.33 -6.77
C ILE A 75 -1.16 -6.56 -5.46
N SER A 76 -1.27 -7.75 -4.84
CA SER A 76 -0.44 -8.08 -3.69
C SER A 76 1.06 -7.99 -4.01
N VAL A 77 1.46 -8.37 -5.22
CA VAL A 77 2.85 -8.23 -5.68
C VAL A 77 3.22 -6.75 -5.83
N LEU A 78 2.32 -5.95 -6.43
CA LEU A 78 2.55 -4.51 -6.60
C LEU A 78 2.59 -3.76 -5.25
N LEU A 79 1.88 -4.22 -4.23
CA LEU A 79 1.88 -3.57 -2.91
C LEU A 79 3.00 -4.04 -1.97
N ALA A 80 3.84 -4.99 -2.38
CA ALA A 80 4.94 -5.46 -1.55
C ALA A 80 5.87 -4.33 -1.05
N PRO A 81 6.31 -3.36 -1.90
CA PRO A 81 7.17 -2.26 -1.45
C PRO A 81 6.48 -1.35 -0.42
N VAL A 82 5.15 -1.21 -0.50
CA VAL A 82 4.37 -0.42 0.45
C VAL A 82 4.37 -1.10 1.82
N ASN A 83 4.18 -2.42 1.85
CA ASN A 83 4.18 -3.21 3.07
C ASN A 83 5.56 -3.18 3.76
N ASP A 84 6.65 -3.32 3.01
CA ASP A 84 8.01 -3.31 3.56
C ASP A 84 8.31 -2.00 4.32
N VAL A 85 7.86 -0.86 3.80
CA VAL A 85 8.06 0.44 4.46
C VAL A 85 7.14 0.59 5.67
N PHE A 86 5.89 0.11 5.61
CA PHE A 86 5.02 0.09 6.79
C PHE A 86 5.61 -0.74 7.93
N GLU A 87 6.11 -1.94 7.64
CA GLU A 87 6.77 -2.79 8.65
C GLU A 87 8.03 -2.12 9.21
N ALA A 88 8.84 -1.48 8.36
CA ALA A 88 10.03 -0.76 8.81
C ALA A 88 9.67 0.40 9.76
N VAL A 89 8.59 1.13 9.49
CA VAL A 89 8.10 2.21 10.36
C VAL A 89 7.56 1.65 11.67
N GLU A 90 6.71 0.62 11.62
CA GLU A 90 6.14 0.01 12.83
C GLU A 90 7.25 -0.52 13.75
N LEU A 91 8.27 -1.18 13.16
CA LEU A 91 9.46 -1.62 13.88
C LEU A 91 10.28 -0.48 14.48
N ALA A 92 10.38 0.66 13.79
CA ALA A 92 11.08 1.82 14.32
C ALA A 92 10.31 2.48 15.49
N GLN A 93 8.98 2.61 15.37
CA GLN A 93 8.12 3.11 16.45
C GLN A 93 8.20 2.22 17.69
N LEU A 94 8.18 0.90 17.52
CA LEU A 94 8.36 -0.07 18.61
C LEU A 94 9.73 0.04 19.29
N ARG A 95 10.79 0.38 18.54
CA ARG A 95 12.15 0.56 19.07
C ARG A 95 12.32 1.88 19.82
N GLU A 96 11.57 2.92 19.45
CA GLU A 96 11.59 4.21 20.12
C GLU A 96 10.74 4.24 21.40
N GLY A 97 9.96 3.18 21.68
CA GLY A 97 9.27 2.99 22.95
C GLY A 97 8.10 3.95 23.18
N VAL A 98 7.37 4.30 22.11
CA VAL A 98 6.08 5.00 22.18
C VAL A 98 4.94 4.00 22.31
#